data_AF-A0A962UZ38-F1
#
_entry.id   AF-A0A962UZ38-F1
#
_cell.length_a   1.000
_cell.length_b   1.000
_cell.length_c   1.000
_cell.angle_alpha   90.00
_cell.angle_beta   90.00
_cell.angle_gamma   90.00
#
_symmetry.space_group_name_H-M   'P 1'
#
loop_
_entity.id
_entity.type
_entity.pdbx_description
1 polymer ?
#
loop_
_entity_poly.entity_id
_entity_poly.type
_entity_poly.pdbx_seq_one_letter_code
_entity_poly.pdbx_strand_id
1 'polypeptide(L)'
;AADSSVEEFRQVALATLQDPNKRLIINYLRTAVEQVGGGHISPIAAYDKASDRFLMLDVARYKYPPSWITASDMFNSMLPHDSDGESRGYVVVSK
;
A
#
# COMPACT_ATOMS: atom_id res chain seq x y z
N ALA A 1 1.21 -10.53 1.94
CA ALA A 1 1.36 -10.23 0.49
C ALA A 1 2.00 -11.39 -0.27
N ALA A 2 2.81 -12.21 0.41
CA ALA A 2 3.52 -13.34 -0.19
C ALA A 2 2.63 -14.39 -0.90
N ASP A 3 1.36 -14.53 -0.48
CA ASP A 3 0.41 -15.51 -1.04
C ASP A 3 -0.43 -14.96 -2.21
N SER A 4 0.00 -13.87 -2.85
CA SER A 4 -0.77 -13.19 -3.91
C SER A 4 0.15 -12.58 -4.97
N SER A 5 -0.43 -11.94 -5.99
CA SER A 5 0.27 -11.22 -7.06
C SER A 5 -0.04 -9.72 -7.05
N VAL A 6 0.78 -8.93 -7.74
CA VAL A 6 0.50 -7.50 -7.96
C VAL A 6 -0.79 -7.29 -8.75
N GLU A 7 -1.13 -8.19 -9.67
CA GLU A 7 -2.40 -8.18 -10.41
C GLU A 7 -3.59 -8.35 -9.47
N GLU A 8 -3.58 -9.34 -8.60
CA GLU A 8 -4.63 -9.59 -7.61
C GLU A 8 -4.76 -8.43 -6.64
N PHE A 9 -3.64 -7.91 -6.11
CA PHE A 9 -3.63 -6.72 -5.28
C PHE A 9 -4.29 -5.53 -6.00
N ARG A 10 -3.95 -5.29 -7.27
CA ARG A 10 -4.54 -4.20 -8.06
C ARG A 10 -6.05 -4.37 -8.21
N GLN A 11 -6.54 -5.58 -8.47
CA GLN A 11 -7.98 -5.85 -8.57
C GLN A 11 -8.71 -5.58 -7.24
N VAL A 12 -8.17 -6.09 -6.12
CA VAL A 12 -8.77 -5.87 -4.79
C VAL A 12 -8.75 -4.39 -4.42
N ALA A 13 -7.63 -3.70 -4.69
CA ALA A 13 -7.48 -2.28 -4.39
C ALA A 13 -8.48 -1.43 -5.21
N LEU A 14 -8.63 -1.70 -6.51
CA LEU A 14 -9.57 -1.00 -7.37
C LEU A 14 -11.02 -1.18 -6.91
N ALA A 15 -11.43 -2.41 -6.63
CA ALA A 15 -12.77 -2.69 -6.11
C ALA A 15 -13.02 -2.02 -4.75
N THR A 16 -11.99 -1.95 -3.90
CA THR A 16 -12.06 -1.29 -2.59
C THR A 16 -12.18 0.23 -2.72
N LEU A 17 -11.39 0.86 -3.59
CA LEU A 17 -11.37 2.31 -3.78
C LEU A 17 -12.64 2.85 -4.46
N GLN A 18 -13.38 2.01 -5.18
CA GLN A 18 -14.66 2.35 -5.80
C GLN A 18 -15.85 2.26 -4.83
N ASP A 19 -15.71 1.58 -3.69
CA ASP A 19 -16.79 1.41 -2.72
C ASP A 19 -16.69 2.47 -1.60
N PRO A 20 -17.67 3.38 -1.47
CA PRO A 20 -17.63 4.43 -0.45
C PRO A 20 -17.67 3.90 0.98
N ASN A 21 -18.03 2.62 1.21
CA ASN A 21 -18.05 1.98 2.52
C ASN A 21 -16.78 1.19 2.84
N LYS A 22 -15.81 1.11 1.91
CA LYS A 22 -14.56 0.37 2.11
C LYS A 22 -13.33 1.26 2.11
N ARG A 23 -12.30 0.87 2.86
CA ARG A 23 -11.01 1.56 2.91
C ARG A 23 -9.89 0.55 2.76
N LEU A 24 -8.84 0.96 2.04
CA LEU A 24 -7.62 0.18 1.87
C LEU A 24 -6.52 0.77 2.75
N ILE A 25 -5.91 -0.06 3.59
CA ILE A 25 -4.76 0.30 4.42
C ILE A 25 -3.63 -0.66 4.09
N ILE A 26 -2.41 -0.15 3.95
CA ILE A 26 -1.22 -0.96 3.67
C ILE A 26 -0.24 -0.91 4.85
N ASN A 27 0.41 -2.05 5.12
CA ASN A 27 1.62 -2.18 5.92
C ASN A 27 2.78 -2.48 4.97
N TYR A 28 3.81 -1.64 4.96
CA TYR A 28 4.91 -1.71 3.99
C TYR A 28 6.25 -1.33 4.60
N LEU A 29 7.33 -1.75 3.96
CA LEU A 29 8.69 -1.35 4.32
C LEU A 29 9.09 -0.06 3.59
N ARG A 30 9.45 0.99 4.36
CA ARG A 30 9.78 2.30 3.80
C ARG A 30 10.97 2.31 2.83
N THR A 31 12.01 1.55 3.13
CA THR A 31 13.21 1.49 2.27
C THR A 31 12.94 0.92 0.89
N ALA A 32 11.86 0.12 0.73
CA ALA A 32 11.45 -0.41 -0.57
C ALA A 32 10.76 0.65 -1.47
N VAL A 33 10.37 1.80 -0.91
CA VAL A 33 9.78 2.93 -1.65
C VAL A 33 10.62 4.20 -1.50
N GLU A 34 11.94 4.03 -1.37
CA GLU A 34 12.93 5.12 -1.28
C GLU A 34 12.71 6.07 -0.08
N GLN A 35 12.03 5.59 0.97
CA GLN A 35 11.85 6.32 2.21
C GLN A 35 12.80 5.81 3.31
N VAL A 36 13.22 6.72 4.19
CA VAL A 36 13.99 6.39 5.40
C VAL A 36 13.08 5.81 6.48
N GLY A 37 13.41 4.64 7.01
CA GLY A 37 12.76 4.02 8.17
C GLY A 37 12.56 2.51 8.00
N GLY A 38 11.82 1.91 8.92
CA GLY A 38 11.41 0.50 8.84
C GLY A 38 9.98 0.35 8.30
N GLY A 39 9.24 -0.61 8.88
CA GLY A 39 7.81 -0.79 8.59
C GLY A 39 6.98 0.46 8.88
N HIS A 40 5.95 0.70 8.08
CA HIS A 40 5.00 1.80 8.23
C HIS A 40 3.62 1.41 7.74
N ILE A 41 2.59 2.09 8.25
CA ILE A 41 1.18 1.84 7.90
C ILE A 41 0.53 3.14 7.45
N SER A 42 -0.17 3.11 6.32
CA SER A 42 -0.90 4.27 5.80
C SER A 42 -2.08 3.87 4.90
N PRO A 43 -3.13 4.69 4.81
CA PRO A 43 -4.24 4.45 3.91
C PRO A 43 -3.90 4.79 2.45
N ILE A 44 -4.54 4.08 1.54
CA ILE A 44 -4.52 4.35 0.10
C ILE A 44 -5.80 5.09 -0.27
N ALA A 45 -5.65 6.21 -0.97
CA ALA A 45 -6.77 7.11 -1.27
C ALA A 45 -7.25 7.06 -2.71
N ALA A 46 -6.36 6.75 -3.65
CA ALA A 46 -6.70 6.75 -5.07
C ALA A 46 -5.78 5.83 -5.86
N TYR A 47 -6.21 5.52 -7.08
CA TYR A 47 -5.41 4.84 -8.08
C TYR A 47 -5.53 5.60 -9.40
N ASP A 48 -4.39 5.93 -10.01
CA ASP A 48 -4.31 6.50 -11.34
C ASP A 48 -3.97 5.41 -12.35
N LYS A 49 -4.91 5.14 -13.26
CA LYS A 49 -4.78 4.07 -14.25
C LYS A 49 -3.74 4.38 -15.33
N ALA A 50 -3.55 5.64 -15.68
CA ALA A 50 -2.63 6.03 -16.75
C ALA A 50 -1.17 5.79 -16.36
N SER A 51 -0.82 6.06 -15.10
CA SER A 51 0.53 5.87 -14.57
C SER A 51 0.73 4.58 -13.75
N ASP A 52 -0.32 3.77 -13.55
CA ASP A 52 -0.33 2.58 -12.68
C ASP A 52 0.18 2.89 -11.27
N ARG A 53 -0.35 3.97 -10.67
CA ARG A 53 0.10 4.47 -9.35
C ARG A 53 -1.03 4.55 -8.34
N PHE A 54 -0.70 4.26 -7.09
CA PHE A 54 -1.56 4.48 -5.93
C PHE A 54 -1.14 5.73 -5.18
N LEU A 55 -2.13 6.53 -4.76
CA LEU A 55 -1.92 7.66 -3.86
C LEU A 55 -1.93 7.15 -2.41
N MET A 56 -0.75 7.13 -1.80
CA MET A 56 -0.58 6.82 -0.39
C MET A 56 -0.66 8.10 0.44
N LEU A 57 -1.55 8.14 1.43
CA LEU A 57 -1.65 9.26 2.37
C LEU A 57 -0.75 8.98 3.59
N ASP A 58 0.55 9.25 3.48
CA ASP A 58 1.48 9.02 4.59
C ASP A 58 1.06 9.81 5.85
N VAL A 59 0.74 9.08 6.92
CA VAL A 59 0.28 9.66 8.18
C VAL A 59 1.39 10.37 8.96
N ALA A 60 2.67 10.10 8.65
CA ALA A 60 3.83 10.81 9.18
C ALA A 60 4.06 12.13 8.42
N ARG A 61 3.04 13.00 8.44
CA ARG A 61 2.98 14.26 7.67
C ARG A 61 4.11 15.25 7.94
N TYR A 62 4.78 15.12 9.09
CA TYR A 62 5.97 15.91 9.43
C TYR A 62 7.22 15.51 8.62
N LYS A 63 7.19 14.33 7.96
CA LYS A 63 8.34 13.73 7.26
C LYS A 63 8.10 13.63 5.76
N TYR A 64 6.93 13.16 5.34
CA TYR A 64 6.62 12.96 3.93
C TYR A 64 5.23 13.50 3.58
N PRO A 65 5.07 14.12 2.39
CA PRO A 65 3.75 14.42 1.84
C PRO A 65 3.08 13.12 1.35
N PRO A 66 1.77 13.16 1.00
CA PRO A 66 1.16 12.11 0.20
C PRO A 66 1.96 11.85 -1.09
N SER A 67 2.12 10.59 -1.47
CA SER A 67 3.01 10.18 -2.56
C SER A 67 2.34 9.18 -3.51
N TRP A 68 2.61 9.32 -4.81
CA TRP A 68 2.17 8.40 -5.84
C TRP A 68 3.22 7.30 -6.09
N ILE A 69 2.91 6.08 -5.65
CA ILE A 69 3.81 4.92 -5.75
C ILE A 69 3.27 3.97 -6.83
N THR A 70 4.15 3.39 -7.65
CA THR A 70 3.70 2.42 -8.67
C THR A 70 3.06 1.21 -8.01
N ALA A 71 2.11 0.55 -8.70
CA ALA A 71 1.48 -0.66 -8.18
C ALA A 71 2.52 -1.75 -7.87
N SER A 72 3.54 -1.88 -8.71
CA SER A 72 4.64 -2.83 -8.52
C SER A 72 5.47 -2.50 -7.28
N ASP A 73 5.93 -1.25 -7.11
CA ASP A 73 6.73 -0.87 -5.95
C ASP A 73 5.92 -0.96 -4.65
N MET A 74 4.65 -0.56 -4.69
CA MET A 74 3.75 -0.71 -3.55
C MET A 74 3.58 -2.17 -3.16
N PHE A 75 3.34 -3.06 -4.13
CA PHE A 75 3.23 -4.49 -3.86
C PHE A 75 4.55 -5.07 -3.31
N ASN A 76 5.67 -4.77 -3.96
CA ASN A 76 6.99 -5.22 -3.54
C ASN A 76 7.34 -4.73 -2.14
N SER A 77 6.92 -3.52 -1.75
CA SER A 77 7.16 -2.98 -0.41
C SER A 77 6.44 -3.76 0.71
N MET A 78 5.43 -4.56 0.36
CA MET A 78 4.70 -5.42 1.29
C MET A 78 5.30 -6.83 1.41
N LEU A 79 6.20 -7.24 0.50
CA LEU A 79 6.77 -8.59 0.48
C LEU A 79 7.82 -8.86 1.57
N PRO A 80 8.72 -7.91 1.93
CA PRO A 80 9.71 -8.15 2.97
C PRO A 80 9.07 -8.56 4.29
N HIS A 81 9.62 -9.60 4.91
CA HIS A 81 9.14 -10.09 6.20
C HIS A 81 9.28 -9.02 7.29
N ASP A 82 8.33 -9.01 8.23
CA ASP A 82 8.42 -8.25 9.46
C ASP A 82 9.16 -9.05 10.54
N SER A 83 9.32 -8.47 11.73
CA SER A 83 10.03 -9.11 12.85
C SER A 83 9.38 -10.41 13.35
N ASP A 84 8.10 -10.62 13.04
CA ASP A 84 7.36 -11.85 13.34
C ASP A 84 7.64 -12.99 12.33
N GLY A 85 8.42 -12.72 11.28
CA GLY A 85 8.76 -13.69 10.23
C GLY A 85 7.74 -13.75 9.10
N GLU A 86 6.64 -13.00 9.18
CA GLU A 86 5.56 -13.00 8.19
C GLU A 86 5.71 -11.83 7.21
N SER A 87 5.21 -12.00 5.98
CA SER A 87 5.16 -10.87 5.04
C SER A 87 4.20 -9.78 5.52
N ARG A 88 4.51 -8.53 5.20
CA ARG A 88 3.55 -7.43 5.35
C ARG A 88 2.42 -7.56 4.33
N GLY A 89 1.58 -6.54 4.18
CA GLY A 89 0.41 -6.66 3.32
C GLY A 89 -0.56 -5.50 3.44
N TYR A 90 -1.81 -5.77 3.11
CA TYR A 90 -2.88 -4.79 3.14
C TYR A 90 -4.11 -5.36 3.83
N VAL A 91 -4.96 -4.46 4.30
CA VAL A 91 -6.27 -4.79 4.87
C VAL A 91 -7.34 -3.97 4.18
N VAL A 92 -8.47 -4.63 3.92
CA VAL A 92 -9.71 -3.98 3.48
C VAL A 92 -10.61 -3.86 4.70
N VAL A 93 -10.98 -2.63 5.03
CA VAL A 93 -11.89 -2.32 6.14
C VAL A 93 -13.23 -1.93 5.56
N SER A 94 -14.33 -2.51 6.06
CA SER A 94 -15.70 -2.13 5.70
C SER A 94 -16.54 -1.86 6.94
N LYS A 95 -17.67 -1.16 6.77
CA LYS A 95 -18.70 -0.98 7.80
C LYS A 95 -19.44 -2.27 8.10
#